data_AF-E8Z6G9-F1
#
_entry.id   AF-E8Z6G9-F1
#
_cell.length_a   1.000
_cell.length_b   1.000
_cell.length_c   1.000
_cell.angle_alpha   90.00
_cell.angle_beta   90.00
_cell.angle_gamma   90.00
#
_symmetry.space_group_name_H-M   'P 1'
#
loop_
_entity.id
_entity.type
_entity.pdbx_description
1 polymer ?
#
loop_
_entity_poly.entity_id
_entity_poly.type
_entity_poly.pdbx_seq_one_letter_code
_entity_poly.pdbx_strand_id
1 'polypeptide(L)'
;RIEIALSLAECGLGPLPVEGNILVGDLSLTVPSGSAVMWTPTSLGQHTFTSSAPGYSTSTETQEVTSLTTSLEFCLELSAFQVNVDVRELIANVSLTSTSEITYSGPSSGSLTWTSPAATIVFEETGTYIFEVTPQAPFWPSTATLQVTRETNLIVLYVDFCGDNVCNPAFENADFCPSDCVAILFEFENADGKWTCQWSHKSITTRLIQGTCPKILVQTKIQLL
;
A
#
# COMPACT_ATOMS: atom_id res chain seq x y z
N ARG A 1 -37.47 10.49 31.48
CA ARG A 1 -36.48 9.63 30.80
C ARG A 1 -35.45 10.55 30.21
N ILE A 2 -34.16 10.30 30.43
CA ILE A 2 -33.10 11.07 29.77
C ILE A 2 -32.82 10.39 28.43
N GLU A 3 -32.58 11.17 27.39
CA GLU A 3 -32.09 10.68 26.11
C GLU A 3 -30.66 11.16 25.95
N ILE A 4 -29.76 10.24 25.59
CA ILE A 4 -28.32 10.48 25.50
C ILE A 4 -27.93 10.27 24.04
N ALA A 5 -27.28 11.25 23.44
CA ALA A 5 -26.70 11.12 22.12
C ALA A 5 -25.40 10.31 22.19
N LEU A 6 -25.30 9.21 21.44
CA LEU A 6 -24.08 8.40 21.34
C LEU A 6 -23.46 8.60 19.96
N SER A 7 -22.18 8.97 19.89
CA SER A 7 -21.43 9.18 18.64
C SER A 7 -20.15 8.33 18.60
N LEU A 8 -19.66 8.09 17.38
CA LEU A 8 -18.39 7.43 17.10
C LEU A 8 -17.46 8.37 16.33
N ALA A 9 -16.20 8.40 16.74
CA ALA A 9 -15.14 9.15 16.07
C ALA A 9 -13.85 8.34 16.00
N GLU A 10 -13.00 8.65 15.04
CA GLU A 10 -11.64 8.14 14.96
C GLU A 10 -10.72 8.87 15.94
N CYS A 11 -9.82 8.13 16.58
CA CYS A 11 -8.79 8.71 17.46
C CYS A 11 -7.68 9.39 16.66
N GLY A 12 -7.40 10.67 16.96
CA GLY A 12 -6.34 11.42 16.28
C GLY A 12 -6.46 12.95 16.39
N LEU A 13 -5.71 13.69 15.55
CA LEU A 13 -5.58 15.17 15.52
C LEU A 13 -6.88 15.94 15.16
N GLY A 14 -8.03 15.26 15.20
CA GLY A 14 -9.38 15.79 15.06
C GLY A 14 -10.35 14.62 14.91
N PRO A 15 -11.53 14.63 15.56
CA PRO A 15 -12.47 13.54 15.47
C PRO A 15 -13.03 13.45 14.04
N LEU A 16 -12.56 12.48 13.27
CA LEU A 16 -13.21 12.13 12.00
C LEU A 16 -14.43 11.26 12.32
N PRO A 17 -15.62 11.59 11.82
CA PRO A 17 -16.82 10.84 12.13
C PRO A 17 -16.79 9.42 11.56
N VAL A 18 -17.11 8.43 12.39
CA VAL A 18 -17.07 7.00 12.02
C VAL A 18 -18.48 6.42 11.96
N GLU A 19 -18.76 5.58 10.97
CA GLU A 19 -19.95 4.72 10.94
C GLU A 19 -19.65 3.39 11.62
N GLY A 20 -20.51 2.97 12.55
CA GLY A 20 -20.28 1.74 13.30
C GLY A 20 -21.44 1.34 14.21
N ASN A 21 -21.14 0.50 15.20
CA ASN A 21 -22.09 0.01 16.19
C ASN A 21 -21.59 0.25 17.61
N ILE A 22 -22.50 0.63 18.50
CA ILE A 22 -22.31 0.69 19.95
C ILE A 22 -23.21 -0.37 20.59
N LEU A 23 -22.61 -1.28 21.34
CA LEU A 23 -23.29 -2.27 22.15
C LEU A 23 -23.34 -1.77 23.60
N VAL A 24 -24.53 -1.78 24.22
CA VAL A 24 -24.73 -1.49 25.66
C VAL A 24 -25.63 -2.56 26.27
N GLY A 25 -25.03 -3.45 27.08
CA GLY A 25 -25.68 -4.71 27.46
C GLY A 25 -25.99 -5.55 26.22
N ASP A 26 -27.26 -5.96 26.05
CA ASP A 26 -27.72 -6.73 24.88
C ASP A 26 -28.21 -5.84 23.72
N LEU A 27 -28.19 -4.51 23.89
CA LEU A 27 -28.70 -3.57 22.88
C LEU A 27 -27.58 -3.15 21.93
N SER A 28 -27.74 -3.45 20.63
CA SER A 28 -26.86 -2.97 19.56
C SER A 28 -27.48 -1.77 18.85
N LEU A 29 -26.75 -0.66 18.80
CA LEU A 29 -27.16 0.59 18.16
C LEU A 29 -26.21 0.93 17.01
N THR A 30 -26.75 1.09 15.80
CA THR A 30 -25.98 1.54 14.64
C THR A 30 -25.89 3.05 14.63
N VAL A 31 -24.67 3.58 14.52
CA VAL A 31 -24.34 5.01 14.49
C VAL A 31 -23.93 5.37 13.05
N PRO A 32 -24.72 6.19 12.33
CA PRO A 32 -24.33 6.69 11.02
C PRO A 32 -23.15 7.66 11.12
N SER A 33 -22.27 7.69 10.11
CA SER A 33 -21.18 8.67 10.06
C SER A 33 -21.72 10.11 10.15
N GLY A 34 -21.06 10.92 10.98
CA GLY A 34 -21.33 12.35 11.15
C GLY A 34 -22.56 12.64 12.01
N SER A 35 -23.15 11.61 12.61
CA SER A 35 -24.39 11.68 13.38
C SER A 35 -24.21 11.04 14.76
N ALA A 36 -25.25 11.16 15.59
CA ALA A 36 -25.38 10.44 16.84
C ALA A 36 -26.67 9.62 16.85
N VAL A 37 -26.66 8.49 17.57
CA VAL A 37 -27.87 7.70 17.84
C VAL A 37 -28.38 8.04 19.24
N MET A 38 -29.70 8.17 19.39
CA MET A 38 -30.29 8.43 20.70
C MET A 38 -30.48 7.12 21.47
N TRP A 39 -30.00 7.09 22.70
CA TRP A 39 -30.18 5.98 23.63
C TRP A 39 -30.87 6.45 24.90
N THR A 40 -31.81 5.64 25.40
CA THR A 40 -32.47 5.88 26.69
C THR A 40 -32.02 4.82 27.69
N PRO A 41 -31.22 5.18 28.72
CA PRO A 41 -30.81 4.22 29.74
C PRO A 41 -32.01 3.72 30.56
N THR A 42 -32.01 2.43 30.89
CA THR A 42 -32.99 1.82 31.80
C THR A 42 -32.75 2.21 33.26
N SER A 43 -31.51 2.57 33.62
CA SER A 43 -31.09 3.01 34.95
C SER A 43 -29.92 3.99 34.86
N LEU A 44 -29.79 4.87 35.85
CA LEU A 44 -28.57 5.67 36.03
C LEU A 44 -27.48 4.81 36.70
N GLY A 45 -26.21 5.20 36.55
CA GLY A 45 -25.06 4.48 37.09
C GLY A 45 -24.03 4.12 36.03
N GLN A 46 -23.17 3.15 36.33
CA GLN A 46 -22.16 2.67 35.38
C GLN A 46 -22.77 1.79 34.30
N HIS A 47 -22.41 2.05 33.05
CA HIS A 47 -22.74 1.23 31.89
C HIS A 47 -21.46 0.93 31.12
N THR A 48 -21.33 -0.30 30.64
CA THR A 48 -20.24 -0.71 29.76
C THR A 48 -20.72 -0.66 28.32
N PHE A 49 -19.95 0.01 27.48
CA PHE A 49 -20.19 0.20 26.07
C PHE A 49 -19.09 -0.50 25.28
N THR A 50 -19.46 -1.23 24.24
CA THR A 50 -18.52 -1.80 23.28
C THR A 50 -18.77 -1.19 21.91
N SER A 51 -17.79 -0.45 21.41
CA SER A 51 -17.87 0.28 20.14
C SER A 51 -17.06 -0.46 19.07
N SER A 52 -17.60 -0.55 17.85
CA SER A 52 -16.95 -1.25 16.73
C SER A 52 -17.32 -0.61 15.40
N ALA A 53 -16.39 -0.63 14.44
CA ALA A 53 -16.62 -0.13 13.09
C ALA A 53 -15.71 -0.88 12.09
N PRO A 54 -16.11 -1.03 10.82
CA PRO A 54 -15.25 -1.63 9.79
C PRO A 54 -13.92 -0.87 9.67
N GLY A 55 -12.80 -1.59 9.75
CA GLY A 55 -11.45 -1.00 9.67
C GLY A 55 -10.90 -0.49 11.00
N TYR A 56 -11.68 -0.54 12.09
CA TYR A 56 -11.28 -0.10 13.42
C TYR A 56 -11.17 -1.26 14.40
N SER A 57 -10.31 -1.10 15.41
CA SER A 57 -10.25 -1.99 16.56
C SER A 57 -11.51 -1.82 17.41
N THR A 58 -12.00 -2.91 17.99
CA THR A 58 -13.13 -2.83 18.94
C THR A 58 -12.64 -2.17 20.24
N SER A 59 -13.38 -1.18 20.74
CA SER A 59 -13.11 -0.52 22.04
C SER A 59 -14.18 -0.91 23.05
N THR A 60 -13.82 -1.08 24.32
CA THR A 60 -14.78 -1.30 25.42
C THR A 60 -14.47 -0.36 26.58
N GLU A 61 -15.47 0.43 26.97
CA GLU A 61 -15.34 1.48 27.97
C GLU A 61 -16.51 1.47 28.95
N THR A 62 -16.24 1.80 30.21
CA THR A 62 -17.29 1.96 31.23
C THR A 62 -17.48 3.44 31.52
N GLN A 63 -18.70 3.95 31.31
CA GLN A 63 -19.06 5.35 31.53
C GLN A 63 -20.11 5.45 32.64
N GLU A 64 -20.02 6.48 33.47
CA GLU A 64 -21.03 6.80 34.47
C GLU A 64 -22.12 7.69 33.85
N VAL A 65 -23.34 7.18 33.81
CA VAL A 65 -24.53 7.87 33.29
C VAL A 65 -25.30 8.48 34.44
N THR A 66 -25.41 9.81 34.43
CA THR A 66 -26.16 10.59 35.42
C THR A 66 -27.36 11.29 34.76
N SER A 67 -28.21 11.93 35.55
CA SER A 67 -29.32 12.74 35.02
C SER A 67 -28.86 13.96 34.20
N LEU A 68 -27.57 14.31 34.24
CA LEU A 68 -26.98 15.42 33.50
C LEU A 68 -26.23 14.97 32.23
N THR A 69 -26.05 13.66 32.03
CA THR A 69 -25.39 13.13 30.84
C THR A 69 -26.29 13.34 29.63
N THR A 70 -25.87 14.19 28.68
CA THR A 70 -26.63 14.48 27.45
C THR A 70 -26.00 13.83 26.21
N SER A 71 -24.71 13.53 26.26
CA SER A 71 -23.98 12.88 25.15
C SER A 71 -22.79 12.06 25.66
N LEU A 72 -22.43 11.03 24.90
CA LEU A 72 -21.20 10.26 25.04
C LEU A 72 -20.60 10.04 23.65
N GLU A 73 -19.31 10.29 23.51
CA GLU A 73 -18.56 10.04 22.27
C GLU A 73 -17.54 8.94 22.54
N PHE A 74 -17.50 7.94 21.67
CA PHE A 74 -16.54 6.84 21.76
C PHE A 74 -15.53 6.94 20.62
N CYS A 75 -14.28 6.81 20.99
CA CYS A 75 -13.16 6.93 20.11
C CYS A 75 -12.72 5.53 19.64
N LEU A 76 -12.56 5.36 18.34
CA LEU A 76 -12.10 4.12 17.73
C LEU A 76 -10.71 4.32 17.11
N GLU A 77 -9.78 3.47 17.50
CA GLU A 77 -8.47 3.38 16.87
C GLU A 77 -8.54 2.52 15.62
N LEU A 78 -7.81 2.92 14.59
CA LEU A 78 -7.71 2.13 13.38
C LEU A 78 -7.06 0.78 13.65
N SER A 79 -7.62 -0.30 13.09
CA SER A 79 -7.03 -1.63 13.21
C SER A 79 -5.80 -1.78 12.31
N ALA A 80 -4.84 -2.60 12.70
CA ALA A 80 -3.78 -3.02 11.79
C ALA A 80 -4.37 -3.86 10.65
N PHE A 81 -3.81 -3.74 9.45
CA PHE A 81 -4.24 -4.48 8.27
C PHE A 81 -3.09 -5.30 7.68
N GLN A 82 -3.44 -6.44 7.07
CA GLN A 82 -2.48 -7.40 6.54
C GLN A 82 -2.38 -7.28 5.03
N VAL A 83 -1.14 -7.29 4.53
CA VAL A 83 -0.85 -7.23 3.10
C VAL A 83 0.03 -8.42 2.75
N ASN A 84 -0.37 -9.19 1.74
CA ASN A 84 0.48 -10.24 1.20
C ASN A 84 1.59 -9.63 0.35
N VAL A 85 2.78 -10.20 0.42
CA VAL A 85 3.94 -9.79 -0.36
C VAL A 85 4.47 -11.00 -1.12
N ASP A 86 4.70 -10.80 -2.40
CA ASP A 86 5.27 -11.78 -3.31
C ASP A 86 6.51 -11.17 -3.98
N VAL A 87 7.59 -11.94 -4.07
CA VAL A 87 8.81 -11.52 -4.76
C VAL A 87 8.90 -12.31 -6.05
N ARG A 88 8.95 -11.60 -7.18
CA ARG A 88 8.94 -12.20 -8.51
C ARG A 88 10.18 -11.84 -9.30
N GLU A 89 10.56 -12.76 -10.18
CA GLU A 89 11.46 -12.44 -11.28
C GLU A 89 10.77 -11.47 -12.25
N LEU A 90 11.44 -10.37 -12.59
CA LEU A 90 10.90 -9.31 -13.45
C LEU A 90 10.49 -9.83 -14.83
N ILE A 91 11.36 -10.61 -15.48
CA ILE A 91 11.18 -11.04 -16.87
C ILE A 91 10.17 -12.20 -16.97
N ALA A 92 10.35 -13.25 -16.17
CA ALA A 92 9.46 -14.41 -16.21
C ALA A 92 8.11 -14.16 -15.50
N ASN A 93 8.02 -13.14 -14.63
CA ASN A 93 6.86 -12.84 -13.80
C ASN A 93 6.37 -14.07 -13.00
N VAL A 94 7.33 -14.83 -12.46
CA VAL A 94 7.08 -15.98 -11.59
C VAL A 94 7.61 -15.66 -10.19
N SER A 95 6.91 -16.14 -9.17
CA SER A 95 7.40 -16.07 -7.79
C SER A 95 8.75 -16.75 -7.69
N LEU A 96 9.69 -16.09 -7.04
CA LEU A 96 10.97 -16.70 -6.74
C LEU A 96 10.76 -17.93 -5.87
N THR A 97 11.64 -18.92 -6.04
CA THR A 97 11.70 -20.08 -5.16
C THR A 97 12.74 -19.93 -4.06
N SER A 98 13.62 -18.93 -4.19
CA SER A 98 14.67 -18.60 -3.22
C SER A 98 14.20 -17.61 -2.16
N THR A 99 14.87 -17.62 -1.01
CA THR A 99 14.61 -16.67 0.08
C THR A 99 15.06 -15.26 -0.30
N SER A 100 14.31 -14.25 0.15
CA SER A 100 14.70 -12.83 0.04
C SER A 100 14.55 -12.14 1.39
N GLU A 101 15.43 -11.20 1.71
CA GLU A 101 15.20 -10.25 2.80
C GLU A 101 14.45 -9.05 2.25
N ILE A 102 13.43 -8.59 2.97
CA ILE A 102 12.67 -7.39 2.63
C ILE A 102 12.76 -6.45 3.82
N THR A 103 13.29 -5.25 3.62
CA THR A 103 13.18 -4.14 4.57
C THR A 103 12.17 -3.13 4.01
N TYR A 104 11.45 -2.45 4.90
CA TYR A 104 10.56 -1.37 4.50
C TYR A 104 10.62 -0.22 5.49
N SER A 105 10.45 0.99 4.96
CA SER A 105 10.45 2.24 5.72
C SER A 105 9.36 3.19 5.23
N GLY A 106 8.86 4.06 6.09
CA GLY A 106 7.69 4.91 5.83
C GLY A 106 7.06 5.39 7.15
N PRO A 107 5.72 5.49 7.22
CA PRO A 107 5.00 5.73 8.48
C PRO A 107 5.37 4.73 9.58
N SER A 108 5.59 3.48 9.21
CA SER A 108 6.21 2.45 10.04
C SER A 108 7.42 1.84 9.31
N SER A 109 8.28 1.13 10.05
CA SER A 109 9.45 0.45 9.48
C SER A 109 9.57 -0.96 10.03
N GLY A 110 10.13 -1.87 9.24
CA GLY A 110 10.31 -3.25 9.64
C GLY A 110 11.09 -4.05 8.62
N SER A 111 11.28 -5.33 8.90
CA SER A 111 11.86 -6.27 7.96
C SER A 111 11.28 -7.66 8.13
N LEU A 112 11.37 -8.45 7.06
CA LEU A 112 11.01 -9.86 7.10
C LEU A 112 11.88 -10.67 6.15
N THR A 113 11.97 -11.97 6.45
CA THR A 113 12.50 -12.97 5.53
C THR A 113 11.35 -13.54 4.71
N TRP A 114 11.33 -13.24 3.42
CA TRP A 114 10.34 -13.71 2.47
C TRP A 114 10.70 -15.10 1.95
N THR A 115 9.70 -15.98 1.91
CA THR A 115 9.81 -17.30 1.28
C THR A 115 8.55 -17.56 0.46
N SER A 116 8.71 -18.22 -0.68
CA SER A 116 7.63 -18.57 -1.60
C SER A 116 6.53 -19.37 -0.89
N PRO A 117 5.24 -19.17 -1.22
CA PRO A 117 4.71 -18.33 -2.31
C PRO A 117 4.38 -16.89 -1.91
N ALA A 118 4.26 -16.58 -0.63
CA ALA A 118 4.02 -15.22 -0.15
C ALA A 118 4.35 -15.10 1.34
N ALA A 119 4.73 -13.90 1.77
CA ALA A 119 4.77 -13.51 3.18
C ALA A 119 3.68 -12.49 3.45
N THR A 120 3.36 -12.25 4.73
CA THR A 120 2.37 -11.23 5.13
C THR A 120 3.05 -10.17 5.97
N ILE A 121 2.81 -8.90 5.66
CA ILE A 121 3.20 -7.74 6.48
C ILE A 121 1.96 -7.21 7.18
N VAL A 122 2.10 -6.87 8.45
CA VAL A 122 1.09 -6.13 9.22
C VAL A 122 1.45 -4.65 9.18
N PHE A 123 0.56 -3.83 8.66
CA PHE A 123 0.68 -2.37 8.66
C PHE A 123 -0.30 -1.76 9.66
N GLU A 124 0.19 -0.83 10.47
CA GLU A 124 -0.63 -0.06 11.40
C GLU A 124 -1.20 1.20 10.71
N GLU A 125 -0.44 1.75 9.77
CA GLU A 125 -0.72 3.03 9.11
C GLU A 125 -0.62 2.93 7.59
N THR A 126 -1.49 3.68 6.91
CA THR A 126 -1.40 3.89 5.46
C THR A 126 -0.38 4.96 5.12
N GLY A 127 0.27 4.86 3.95
CA GLY A 127 1.14 5.92 3.48
C GLY A 127 2.13 5.45 2.42
N THR A 128 3.11 6.30 2.11
CA THR A 128 4.18 5.97 1.19
C THR A 128 5.24 5.14 1.92
N TYR A 129 5.50 3.93 1.42
CA TYR A 129 6.57 3.06 1.91
C TYR A 129 7.64 2.86 0.84
N ILE A 130 8.88 2.77 1.27
CA ILE A 130 10.04 2.37 0.46
C ILE A 130 10.40 0.96 0.89
N PHE A 131 10.35 0.01 -0.04
CA PHE A 131 10.73 -1.38 0.13
C PHE A 131 12.09 -1.61 -0.51
N GLU A 132 13.01 -2.25 0.21
CA GLU A 132 14.25 -2.76 -0.36
C GLU A 132 14.23 -4.29 -0.27
N VAL A 133 14.45 -4.95 -1.39
CA VAL A 133 14.51 -6.41 -1.47
C VAL A 133 15.95 -6.80 -1.71
N THR A 134 16.49 -7.64 -0.84
CA THR A 134 17.80 -8.28 -1.02
C THR A 134 17.56 -9.78 -1.25
N PRO A 135 17.42 -10.20 -2.52
CA PRO A 135 17.22 -11.61 -2.83
C PRO A 135 18.54 -12.39 -2.71
N GLN A 136 18.44 -13.72 -2.64
CA GLN A 136 19.61 -14.57 -2.86
C GLN A 136 20.09 -14.48 -4.31
N ALA A 137 21.40 -14.68 -4.51
CA ALA A 137 21.99 -14.82 -5.84
C ALA A 137 21.23 -15.88 -6.67
N PRO A 138 21.06 -15.67 -8.00
CA PRO A 138 21.73 -14.68 -8.83
C PRO A 138 21.01 -13.32 -8.95
N PHE A 139 19.95 -13.09 -8.20
CA PHE A 139 19.17 -11.85 -8.31
C PHE A 139 19.86 -10.68 -7.62
N TRP A 140 19.68 -9.48 -8.17
CA TRP A 140 20.18 -8.23 -7.59
C TRP A 140 19.16 -7.59 -6.65
N PRO A 141 19.64 -6.85 -5.64
CA PRO A 141 18.76 -6.04 -4.81
C PRO A 141 17.97 -5.02 -5.63
N SER A 142 16.75 -4.73 -5.20
CA SER A 142 15.90 -3.72 -5.83
C SER A 142 15.19 -2.88 -4.77
N THR A 143 14.76 -1.69 -5.19
CA THR A 143 13.99 -0.77 -4.34
C THR A 143 12.71 -0.37 -5.05
N ALA A 144 11.60 -0.33 -4.31
CA ALA A 144 10.30 0.11 -4.80
C ALA A 144 9.64 1.08 -3.83
N THR A 145 9.04 2.14 -4.35
CA THR A 145 8.25 3.08 -3.55
C THR A 145 6.77 2.88 -3.87
N LEU A 146 5.96 2.55 -2.87
CA LEU A 146 4.55 2.20 -3.04
C LEU A 146 3.67 2.97 -2.05
N GLN A 147 2.49 3.38 -2.50
CA GLN A 147 1.43 3.86 -1.60
C GLN A 147 0.68 2.65 -1.06
N VAL A 148 0.77 2.40 0.24
CA VAL A 148 0.06 1.32 0.93
C VAL A 148 -1.19 1.88 1.58
N THR A 149 -2.35 1.34 1.19
CA THR A 149 -3.67 1.69 1.72
C THR A 149 -4.34 0.48 2.36
N ARG A 150 -5.44 0.69 3.10
CA ARG A 150 -6.23 -0.39 3.70
C ARG A 150 -6.86 -1.34 2.67
N GLU A 151 -6.95 -0.92 1.41
CA GLU A 151 -7.44 -1.74 0.30
C GLU A 151 -6.33 -2.56 -0.36
N THR A 152 -5.07 -2.31 0.01
CA THR A 152 -3.92 -3.05 -0.52
C THR A 152 -3.94 -4.47 0.04
N ASN A 153 -4.14 -5.46 -0.82
CA ASN A 153 -4.17 -6.87 -0.42
C ASN A 153 -2.91 -7.64 -0.84
N LEU A 154 -2.21 -7.15 -1.86
CA LEU A 154 -1.02 -7.77 -2.44
C LEU A 154 -0.03 -6.69 -2.90
N ILE A 155 1.23 -6.86 -2.52
CA ILE A 155 2.39 -6.16 -3.06
C ILE A 155 3.24 -7.17 -3.81
N VAL A 156 3.57 -6.87 -5.07
CA VAL A 156 4.49 -7.67 -5.88
C VAL A 156 5.79 -6.88 -6.03
N LEU A 157 6.87 -7.40 -5.47
CA LEU A 157 8.20 -6.80 -5.59
C LEU A 157 8.97 -7.58 -6.67
N TYR A 158 9.39 -6.87 -7.71
CA TYR A 158 10.15 -7.49 -8.80
C TYR A 158 11.64 -7.35 -8.55
N VAL A 159 12.37 -8.45 -8.67
CA VAL A 159 13.83 -8.47 -8.73
C VAL A 159 14.28 -8.94 -10.11
N ASP A 160 15.50 -8.57 -10.48
CA ASP A 160 16.09 -8.94 -11.75
C ASP A 160 17.44 -9.64 -11.51
N PHE A 161 17.81 -10.57 -12.39
CA PHE A 161 19.14 -11.18 -12.42
C PHE A 161 20.17 -10.30 -13.14
N CYS A 162 19.72 -9.14 -13.60
CA CYS A 162 20.40 -8.11 -14.36
C CYS A 162 20.29 -6.77 -13.63
N GLY A 163 21.37 -5.99 -13.54
CA GLY A 163 21.33 -4.74 -12.78
C GLY A 163 22.66 -4.18 -12.30
N ASP A 164 23.81 -4.57 -12.87
CA ASP A 164 25.06 -3.85 -12.57
C ASP A 164 25.15 -2.50 -13.30
N ASN A 165 24.13 -2.18 -14.12
CA ASN A 165 24.03 -1.01 -14.99
C ASN A 165 25.12 -0.97 -16.08
N VAL A 166 25.71 -2.11 -16.41
CA VAL A 166 26.74 -2.25 -17.44
C VAL A 166 26.31 -3.31 -18.43
N CYS A 167 25.75 -2.87 -19.56
CA CYS A 167 25.50 -3.79 -20.68
C CYS A 167 26.78 -4.50 -21.11
N ASN A 168 26.88 -5.78 -20.81
CA ASN A 168 27.97 -6.65 -21.27
C ASN A 168 27.57 -7.36 -22.57
N PRO A 169 27.94 -6.87 -23.76
CA PRO A 169 27.43 -7.38 -25.03
C PRO A 169 27.83 -8.84 -25.33
N ALA A 170 28.72 -9.44 -24.54
CA ALA A 170 29.08 -10.85 -24.65
C ALA A 170 28.05 -11.80 -23.99
N PHE A 171 27.28 -11.31 -23.02
CA PHE A 171 26.33 -12.10 -22.24
C PHE A 171 24.94 -11.47 -22.15
N GLU A 172 24.84 -10.17 -22.39
CA GLU A 172 23.66 -9.35 -22.25
C GLU A 172 23.28 -8.75 -23.60
N ASN A 173 21.99 -8.73 -23.91
CA ASN A 173 21.43 -8.18 -25.12
C ASN A 173 20.01 -7.66 -24.86
N ALA A 174 19.34 -7.15 -25.90
CA ALA A 174 18.00 -6.59 -25.73
C ALA A 174 16.93 -7.61 -25.30
N ASP A 175 17.17 -8.91 -25.49
CA ASP A 175 16.28 -10.00 -25.09
C ASP A 175 16.69 -10.65 -23.75
N PHE A 176 17.95 -10.45 -23.32
CA PHE A 176 18.53 -11.01 -22.10
C PHE A 176 19.28 -9.89 -21.37
N CYS A 177 18.76 -9.43 -20.23
CA CYS A 177 19.25 -8.24 -19.52
C CYS A 177 18.86 -6.87 -20.14
N PRO A 178 17.59 -6.66 -20.56
CA PRO A 178 17.19 -5.38 -21.16
C PRO A 178 17.31 -4.19 -20.20
N SER A 179 17.26 -4.43 -18.89
CA SER A 179 17.48 -3.42 -17.85
C SER A 179 18.86 -2.76 -17.94
N ASP A 180 19.90 -3.53 -18.25
CA ASP A 180 21.28 -3.02 -18.43
C ASP A 180 21.57 -2.61 -19.89
N CYS A 181 20.95 -3.28 -20.87
CA CYS A 181 21.25 -3.12 -22.30
C CYS A 181 20.30 -2.26 -23.13
N VAL A 182 19.14 -1.86 -22.61
CA VAL A 182 18.12 -1.10 -23.35
C VAL A 182 17.81 0.22 -22.64
N ALA A 183 17.71 1.29 -23.42
CA ALA A 183 17.17 2.56 -22.93
C ALA A 183 15.68 2.39 -22.60
N ILE A 184 15.32 2.59 -21.33
CA ILE A 184 13.94 2.45 -20.85
C ILE A 184 12.99 3.28 -21.73
N LEU A 185 12.00 2.61 -22.33
CA LEU A 185 10.90 3.23 -23.04
C LEU A 185 9.83 3.63 -22.01
N PHE A 186 9.61 4.92 -21.83
CA PHE A 186 8.43 5.39 -21.12
C PHE A 186 7.31 5.61 -22.13
N GLU A 187 6.27 4.78 -22.05
CA GLU A 187 5.02 4.99 -22.78
C GLU A 187 4.08 5.81 -21.92
N PHE A 188 3.81 7.05 -22.34
CA PHE A 188 2.78 7.89 -21.75
C PHE A 188 1.57 7.91 -22.69
N GLU A 189 0.44 7.42 -22.20
CA GLU A 189 -0.86 7.64 -22.83
C GLU A 189 -1.42 8.97 -22.31
N ASN A 190 -1.57 9.96 -23.20
CA ASN A 190 -2.22 11.21 -22.86
C ASN A 190 -3.74 11.02 -22.81
N ALA A 191 -4.43 11.89 -22.07
CA ALA A 191 -5.90 11.85 -21.90
C ALA A 191 -6.70 11.95 -23.23
N ASP A 192 -6.06 12.27 -24.34
CA ASP A 192 -6.64 12.30 -25.69
C ASP A 192 -6.44 10.99 -26.49
N GLY A 193 -5.90 9.94 -25.87
CA GLY A 193 -5.66 8.63 -26.49
C GLY A 193 -4.48 8.62 -27.47
N LYS A 194 -3.66 9.67 -27.48
CA LYS A 194 -2.43 9.72 -28.29
C LYS A 194 -1.22 9.24 -27.50
N TRP A 195 -0.45 8.38 -28.16
CA TRP A 195 0.81 7.83 -27.64
C TRP A 195 1.95 8.81 -27.89
N THR A 196 2.66 9.18 -26.83
CA THR A 196 3.94 9.89 -26.94
C THR A 196 5.05 9.00 -26.39
N CYS A 197 5.99 8.63 -27.26
CA CYS A 197 7.18 7.86 -26.92
C CYS A 197 8.31 8.83 -26.51
N GLN A 198 8.85 8.74 -25.29
CA GLN A 198 10.05 9.49 -24.88
C GLN A 198 11.27 8.57 -24.80
N TRP A 199 12.36 9.01 -25.45
CA TRP A 199 13.66 8.33 -25.39
C TRP A 199 14.56 9.06 -24.38
N SER A 200 15.08 8.34 -23.39
CA SER A 200 16.10 8.83 -22.47
C SER A 200 17.34 7.94 -22.58
N HIS A 201 18.40 8.44 -23.22
CA HIS A 201 19.73 7.84 -23.13
C HIS A 201 20.47 8.44 -21.94
N LYS A 202 21.00 7.60 -21.05
CA LYS A 202 21.87 8.07 -19.96
C LYS A 202 23.34 8.08 -20.39
N SER A 203 23.64 8.88 -21.41
CA SER A 203 24.92 9.51 -21.76
C SER A 203 24.93 9.85 -23.26
N ILE A 204 25.49 11.01 -23.61
CA ILE A 204 25.43 11.72 -24.91
C ILE A 204 24.26 12.70 -25.02
N THR A 205 24.64 13.98 -25.10
CA THR A 205 23.84 15.20 -25.28
C THR A 205 22.68 15.02 -26.26
N THR A 206 21.47 15.29 -25.79
CA THR A 206 20.19 15.07 -26.48
C THR A 206 19.97 15.96 -27.70
N ARG A 207 19.40 15.39 -28.76
CA ARG A 207 18.62 16.10 -29.79
C ARG A 207 17.25 15.42 -29.90
N LEU A 208 16.18 16.17 -29.61
CA LEU A 208 14.80 15.71 -29.75
C LEU A 208 14.46 15.44 -31.22
N ILE A 209 13.95 14.25 -31.52
CA ILE A 209 13.32 13.95 -32.81
C ILE A 209 11.91 13.44 -32.48
N GLN A 210 10.89 14.23 -32.84
CA GLN A 210 9.48 13.80 -32.77
C GLN A 210 9.15 12.94 -34.00
N GLY A 211 8.52 11.79 -33.78
CA GLY A 211 8.01 10.92 -34.84
C GLY A 211 6.87 10.02 -34.35
N THR A 212 5.98 9.63 -35.26
CA THR A 212 4.88 8.69 -35.00
C THR A 212 5.39 7.26 -34.90
N CYS A 213 5.11 6.56 -33.79
CA CYS A 213 5.61 5.22 -33.47
C CYS A 213 5.05 4.14 -34.44
N PRO A 214 5.88 3.43 -35.23
CA PRO A 214 5.49 2.18 -35.87
C PRO A 214 5.88 1.00 -34.98
N LYS A 215 4.98 0.00 -34.86
CA LYS A 215 5.39 -1.36 -34.41
C LYS A 215 6.44 -1.88 -35.39
N ILE A 216 7.73 -1.88 -35.03
CA ILE A 216 8.78 -2.68 -35.69
C ILE A 216 10.06 -2.71 -34.83
N LEU A 217 10.54 -3.94 -34.64
CA LEU A 217 11.93 -4.43 -34.60
C LEU A 217 13.01 -3.36 -34.89
N VAL A 218 13.84 -3.01 -33.91
CA VAL A 218 15.02 -2.16 -34.16
C VAL A 218 16.26 -3.03 -34.37
N GLN A 219 16.70 -3.07 -35.62
CA GLN A 219 17.98 -3.58 -36.06
C GLN A 219 19.05 -2.51 -35.81
N THR A 220 19.90 -2.67 -34.78
CA THR A 220 20.96 -1.70 -34.48
C THR A 220 22.20 -1.98 -35.30
N LYS A 221 22.61 -1.00 -36.11
CA LYS A 221 23.89 -1.01 -36.84
C LYS A 221 25.00 -0.59 -35.87
N ILE A 222 25.76 -1.56 -35.37
CA ILE A 222 26.99 -1.30 -34.61
C ILE A 222 28.02 -0.75 -35.59
N GLN A 223 28.42 0.51 -35.42
CA GLN A 223 29.62 1.03 -36.07
C GLN A 223 30.78 0.81 -35.11
N LEU A 224 31.53 -0.27 -35.32
CA LEU A 224 32.83 -0.46 -34.72
C LEU A 224 33.79 0.55 -35.36
N LEU A 225 34.24 1.53 -34.56
CA LEU A 225 35.61 2.06 -34.47
C LEU A 225 35.71 2.99 -33.26
#